data_AF-A0A939LSW2-F1
#
_entry.id   AF-A0A939LSW2-F1
#
_cell.length_a   1.000
_cell.length_b   1.000
_cell.length_c   1.000
_cell.angle_alpha   90.00
_cell.angle_beta   90.00
_cell.angle_gamma   90.00
#
_symmetry.space_group_name_H-M   'P 1'
#
loop_
_entity.id
_entity.type
_entity.pdbx_description
1 polymer ?
#
loop_
_entity_poly.entity_id
_entity_poly.type
_entity_poly.pdbx_seq_one_letter_code
_entity_poly.pdbx_strand_id
1 'polypeptide(L)'
;MAPRVRPTGRGLALALAGLAFLVAGVLVGALEVVQIGALLLLAVVAGGLQLVVEHRAQRRGQLRLTRRVVPHPVVAGAQASVDVELTSSGGSHRLDRLEIAERAARELSGAGGLRARVQRAPGRLTLTYAISPERRGRWAVGPLEVRRRDLFGTTHSRGPLGEPMLVGVRPRVAPLSLQEASSSQDVDRAALGAKTASPDDSSLREYRAGDDLRRVHWRSSARRGTLVVRQDERSGRRPASVLLDIATEDEAAEWSISAAASMALALLDGGHHTRILGGDVLGAANDHHRADTGPVAAEALLDQTVDLRRPRDEDERRGWLVTAVDTLTVEAGGAELVFAVLGGTDRACLTSLARVGEASHGWAMVRTAAEPLPDEVETLTSLRRAGWTACPVTVGEDLGRAWARLLSSDDRLAVRR
;
A
#
# COMPACT_ATOMS: atom_id res chain seq x y z
N MET A 1 -8.03 17.74 21.20
CA MET A 1 -8.34 17.52 22.65
C MET A 1 -7.37 18.31 23.51
N ALA A 2 -7.85 19.04 24.53
CA ALA A 2 -6.95 19.67 25.50
C ALA A 2 -6.32 18.60 26.42
N PRO A 3 -5.00 18.63 26.68
CA PRO A 3 -4.36 17.68 27.58
C PRO A 3 -4.90 17.85 28.99
N ARG A 4 -5.16 16.74 29.66
CA ARG A 4 -5.65 16.72 31.03
C ARG A 4 -4.46 16.92 31.95
N VAL A 5 -4.35 18.10 32.56
CA VAL A 5 -3.44 18.33 33.69
C VAL A 5 -4.05 17.67 34.92
N ARG A 6 -3.29 16.81 35.60
CA ARG A 6 -3.73 16.10 36.80
C ARG A 6 -2.68 16.23 37.90
N PRO A 7 -3.09 16.45 39.16
CA PRO A 7 -2.16 16.39 40.27
C PRO A 7 -1.63 14.96 40.43
N THR A 8 -0.39 14.84 40.89
CA THR A 8 0.18 13.56 41.33
C THR A 8 -0.18 13.31 42.79
N GLY A 9 0.00 12.09 43.29
CA GLY A 9 -0.15 11.80 44.73
C GLY A 9 0.76 12.68 45.60
N ARG A 10 1.97 13.00 45.12
CA ARG A 10 2.89 13.95 45.77
C ARG A 10 2.35 15.37 45.76
N GLY A 11 1.76 15.83 44.65
CA GLY A 11 1.16 17.17 44.59
C GLY A 11 -0.01 17.33 45.54
N LEU A 12 -0.87 16.32 45.65
CA LEU A 12 -1.96 16.33 46.63
C LEU A 12 -1.42 16.33 48.07
N ALA A 13 -0.44 15.48 48.39
CA ALA A 13 0.16 15.45 49.71
C ALA A 13 0.83 16.78 50.08
N LEU A 14 1.58 17.39 49.16
CA LEU A 14 2.20 18.70 49.36
C LEU A 14 1.17 19.83 49.50
N ALA A 15 0.09 19.78 48.73
CA ALA A 15 -1.00 20.76 48.86
C ALA A 15 -1.71 20.65 50.22
N LEU A 16 -2.00 19.42 50.67
CA LEU A 16 -2.64 19.17 51.96
C LEU A 16 -1.71 19.53 53.13
N ALA A 17 -0.44 19.14 53.08
CA ALA A 17 0.54 19.50 54.09
C ALA A 17 0.79 21.02 54.13
N GLY A 18 0.90 21.66 52.96
CA GLY A 18 1.05 23.11 52.85
C GLY A 18 -0.14 23.85 53.47
N LEU A 19 -1.37 23.41 53.19
CA LEU A 19 -2.57 23.96 53.79
C LEU A 19 -2.61 23.74 55.32
N ALA A 20 -2.24 22.55 55.79
CA ALA A 20 -2.21 22.23 57.21
C ALA A 20 -1.19 23.11 57.98
N PHE A 21 0.04 23.26 57.47
CA PHE A 21 1.03 24.15 58.07
C PHE A 21 0.61 25.61 58.03
N LEU A 22 -0.01 26.06 56.93
CA LEU A 22 -0.50 27.43 56.83
C LEU A 22 -1.58 27.73 57.88
N VAL A 23 -2.57 26.84 58.05
CA VAL A 23 -3.62 26.99 59.06
C VAL A 23 -3.04 26.91 60.49
N ALA A 24 -2.19 25.91 60.76
CA ALA A 24 -1.58 25.74 62.08
C ALA A 24 -0.70 26.94 62.47
N GLY A 25 0.11 27.45 61.54
CA GLY A 25 0.96 28.62 61.77
C GLY A 25 0.16 29.89 62.09
N VAL A 26 -0.98 30.09 61.43
CA VAL A 26 -1.89 31.22 61.73
C VAL A 26 -2.52 31.08 63.11
N LEU A 27 -2.97 29.88 63.49
CA LEU A 27 -3.57 29.64 64.80
C LEU A 27 -2.59 29.81 65.96
N VAL A 28 -1.33 29.42 65.77
CA VAL A 28 -0.26 29.52 66.78
C VAL A 28 0.40 30.91 66.78
N GLY A 29 0.23 31.70 65.71
CA GLY A 29 0.94 32.98 65.54
C GLY A 29 2.41 32.82 65.15
N ALA A 30 2.82 31.64 64.65
CA ALA A 30 4.19 31.33 64.28
C ALA A 30 4.45 31.61 62.78
N LEU A 31 5.10 32.73 62.48
CA LEU A 31 5.37 33.17 61.10
C LEU A 31 6.16 32.14 60.28
N GLU A 32 7.13 31.46 60.90
CA GLU A 32 7.97 30.46 60.23
C GLU A 32 7.14 29.27 59.70
N VAL A 33 6.13 28.82 60.46
CA VAL A 33 5.26 27.71 60.06
C VAL A 33 4.34 28.12 58.90
N VAL A 34 3.85 29.37 58.93
CA VAL A 34 3.07 29.94 57.81
C VAL A 34 3.92 30.02 56.54
N GLN A 35 5.17 30.45 56.64
CA GLN A 35 6.10 30.53 55.50
C GLN A 35 6.36 29.15 54.88
N ILE A 36 6.55 28.11 55.69
CA ILE A 36 6.70 26.73 55.21
C ILE A 36 5.44 26.29 54.45
N GLY A 37 4.25 26.51 55.02
CA GLY A 37 2.98 26.18 54.37
C GLY A 37 2.78 26.91 53.04
N ALA A 38 3.07 28.21 53.02
CA ALA A 38 3.00 29.05 51.82
C ALA A 38 3.98 28.59 50.72
N LEU A 39 5.22 28.22 51.09
CA LEU A 39 6.22 27.74 50.13
C LEU A 39 5.79 26.42 49.47
N LEU A 40 5.21 25.50 50.23
CA LEU A 40 4.69 24.23 49.70
C LEU A 40 3.54 24.45 48.71
N LEU A 41 2.59 25.35 49.04
CA LEU A 41 1.50 25.71 48.14
C LEU A 41 2.03 26.43 46.89
N LEU A 42 3.00 27.33 47.05
CA LEU A 42 3.65 28.03 45.93
C LEU A 42 4.32 27.06 44.97
N ALA A 43 5.00 26.01 45.46
CA ALA A 43 5.60 24.98 44.62
C ALA A 43 4.55 24.24 43.76
N VAL A 44 3.40 23.89 44.34
CA VAL A 44 2.29 23.24 43.61
C VAL A 44 1.71 24.17 42.54
N VAL A 45 1.46 25.43 42.88
CA VAL A 45 0.93 26.43 41.95
C VAL A 45 1.93 26.74 40.82
N ALA A 46 3.21 26.91 41.16
CA ALA A 46 4.27 27.15 40.19
C ALA A 46 4.42 25.98 39.21
N GLY A 47 4.37 24.74 39.71
CA GLY A 47 4.39 23.54 38.87
C GLY A 47 3.22 23.47 37.89
N GLY A 48 2.01 23.76 38.36
CA GLY A 48 0.82 23.84 37.52
C GLY A 48 0.92 24.94 36.45
N LEU A 49 1.37 26.13 36.83
CA LEU A 49 1.54 27.27 35.92
C LEU A 49 2.58 26.97 34.84
N GLN A 50 3.70 26.34 35.20
CA GLN A 50 4.72 25.91 34.25
C GLN A 50 4.15 24.98 33.17
N LEU A 51 3.37 23.96 33.55
CA LEU A 51 2.74 23.05 32.58
C LEU A 51 1.75 23.77 31.67
N VAL A 52 1.01 24.76 32.18
CA VAL A 52 0.11 25.60 31.37
C VAL A 52 0.90 26.43 30.35
N VAL A 53 2.02 27.04 30.76
CA VAL A 53 2.91 27.80 29.86
C VAL A 53 3.49 26.91 28.77
N GLU A 54 3.98 25.72 29.14
CA GLU A 54 4.49 24.74 28.18
C GLU A 54 3.40 24.27 27.21
N HIS A 55 2.18 24.06 27.69
CA HIS A 55 1.07 23.67 26.82
C HIS A 55 0.68 24.79 25.83
N ARG A 56 0.66 26.04 26.28
CA ARG A 56 0.42 27.19 25.38
C ARG A 56 1.52 27.32 24.33
N ALA A 57 2.77 27.10 24.71
CA ALA A 57 3.91 27.06 23.79
C ALA A 57 3.77 25.96 22.73
N GLN A 58 3.31 24.77 23.11
CA GLN A 58 3.01 23.69 22.16
C GLN A 58 1.95 24.09 21.13
N ARG A 59 0.86 24.72 21.57
CA ARG A 59 -0.20 25.20 20.67
C ARG A 59 0.26 26.28 19.70
N ARG A 60 1.32 27.02 20.03
CA ARG A 60 1.96 28.00 19.15
C ARG A 60 2.91 27.38 18.12
N GLY A 61 2.93 26.05 18.00
CA GLY A 61 3.77 25.35 17.01
C GLY A 61 5.26 25.32 17.35
N GLN A 62 5.63 25.51 18.63
CA GLN A 62 7.04 25.49 19.06
C GLN A 62 7.64 24.07 19.12
N LEU A 63 6.81 23.05 18.88
CA LEU A 63 7.24 21.67 18.70
C LEU A 63 6.88 21.23 17.29
N ARG A 64 7.88 20.77 16.54
CA ARG A 64 7.67 20.21 15.21
C ARG A 64 7.97 18.71 15.26
N LEU A 65 6.97 17.92 14.87
CA LEU A 65 7.05 16.47 14.81
C LEU A 65 7.09 16.04 13.34
N THR A 66 8.08 15.26 12.98
CA THR A 66 8.20 14.64 11.66
C THR A 66 8.33 13.13 11.81
N ARG A 67 7.55 12.38 11.05
CA ARG A 67 7.63 10.92 11.00
C ARG A 67 8.08 10.50 9.61
N ARG A 68 8.96 9.51 9.55
CA ARG A 68 9.41 8.89 8.31
C ARG A 68 9.39 7.38 8.48
N VAL A 69 9.05 6.67 7.42
CA VAL A 69 9.10 5.21 7.37
C VAL A 69 10.16 4.83 6.35
N VAL A 70 11.04 3.90 6.71
CA VAL A 70 12.14 3.46 5.85
C VAL A 70 12.24 1.93 5.89
N PRO A 71 12.12 1.24 4.74
CA PRO A 71 11.82 1.78 3.41
C PRO A 71 10.37 2.29 3.29
N HIS A 72 10.13 3.20 2.35
CA HIS A 72 8.79 3.58 1.89
C HIS A 72 8.78 3.44 0.36
N PRO A 73 7.84 2.69 -0.22
CA PRO A 73 6.70 2.01 0.40
C PRO A 73 7.09 0.76 1.20
N VAL A 74 6.22 0.33 2.11
CA VAL A 74 6.45 -0.85 2.95
C VAL A 74 5.78 -2.07 2.32
N VAL A 75 6.39 -3.25 2.46
CA VAL A 75 5.87 -4.51 1.92
C VAL A 75 5.50 -5.45 3.07
N ALA A 76 4.38 -6.15 2.96
CA ALA A 76 3.95 -7.15 3.94
C ALA A 76 5.02 -8.26 4.09
N GLY A 77 5.31 -8.63 5.33
CA GLY A 77 6.35 -9.59 5.71
C GLY A 77 7.77 -9.03 5.74
N ALA A 78 8.01 -7.81 5.26
CA ALA A 78 9.32 -7.16 5.32
C ALA A 78 9.43 -6.25 6.54
N GLN A 79 10.65 -6.11 7.10
CA GLN A 79 10.90 -5.17 8.18
C GLN A 79 11.01 -3.73 7.64
N ALA A 80 10.43 -2.78 8.36
CA ALA A 80 10.65 -1.35 8.15
C ALA A 80 10.92 -0.66 9.49
N SER A 81 11.50 0.54 9.42
CA SER A 81 11.79 1.37 10.58
C SER A 81 10.95 2.64 10.53
N VAL A 82 10.43 3.05 11.68
CA VAL A 82 9.78 4.35 11.85
C VAL A 82 10.73 5.25 12.60
N ASP A 83 11.10 6.34 11.96
CA ASP A 83 11.89 7.42 12.54
C ASP A 83 10.98 8.59 12.87
N VAL A 84 10.88 8.88 14.16
CA VAL A 84 10.11 10.00 14.68
C VAL A 84 11.07 11.03 15.26
N GLU A 85 11.06 12.21 14.67
CA GLU A 85 11.88 13.33 15.07
C GLU A 85 11.01 14.45 15.63
N LEU A 86 11.35 14.88 16.84
CA LEU A 86 10.73 15.98 17.54
C LEU A 86 11.76 17.10 17.76
N THR A 87 11.52 18.27 17.19
CA THR A 87 12.37 19.46 17.35
C THR A 87 11.64 20.56 18.12
N SER A 88 12.38 21.34 18.92
CA SER A 88 11.85 22.49 19.63
C SER A 88 12.56 23.79 19.25
N SER A 89 11.79 24.81 18.89
CA SER A 89 12.30 26.16 18.60
C SER A 89 12.37 27.06 19.84
N GLY A 90 11.85 26.62 20.99
CA GLY A 90 11.68 27.42 22.21
C GLY A 90 12.68 27.14 23.34
N GLY A 91 13.85 26.56 23.02
CA GLY A 91 14.92 26.20 23.98
C GLY A 91 15.02 24.69 24.27
N SER A 92 16.24 24.21 24.52
CA SER A 92 16.58 22.77 24.64
C SER A 92 15.89 22.05 25.80
N HIS A 93 15.75 22.71 26.95
CA HIS A 93 15.19 22.14 28.18
C HIS A 93 13.73 21.65 28.08
N ARG A 94 13.00 22.06 27.03
CA ARG A 94 11.60 21.68 26.82
C ARG A 94 11.42 20.23 26.42
N LEU A 95 12.49 19.56 25.99
CA LEU A 95 12.46 18.15 25.58
C LEU A 95 13.02 17.20 26.64
N ASP A 96 13.91 17.65 27.52
CA ASP A 96 14.65 16.78 28.46
C ASP A 96 13.74 15.98 29.41
N ARG A 97 12.60 16.55 29.80
CA ARG A 97 11.61 15.94 30.72
C ARG A 97 10.36 15.38 30.02
N LEU A 98 10.39 15.30 28.69
CA LEU A 98 9.33 14.65 27.94
C LEU A 98 9.44 13.14 28.06
N GLU A 99 8.42 12.51 28.62
CA GLU A 99 8.21 11.09 28.40
C GLU A 99 7.35 10.93 27.15
N ILE A 100 7.76 10.02 26.27
CA ILE A 100 7.10 9.79 25.00
C ILE A 100 6.72 8.33 24.90
N ALA A 101 5.58 8.08 24.28
CA ALA A 101 5.16 6.76 23.87
C ALA A 101 4.47 6.88 22.51
N GLU A 102 4.67 5.89 21.66
CA GLU A 102 3.94 5.81 20.41
C GLU A 102 3.30 4.44 20.28
N ARG A 103 2.17 4.41 19.57
CA ARG A 103 1.46 3.19 19.23
C ARG A 103 1.44 3.06 17.72
N ALA A 104 1.61 1.85 17.24
CA ALA A 104 1.29 1.49 15.86
C ALA A 104 0.12 0.52 15.87
N ALA A 105 -0.57 0.41 14.72
CA ALA A 105 -1.57 -0.62 14.50
C ALA A 105 -0.98 -2.01 14.78
N ARG A 106 -1.83 -2.97 15.16
CA ARG A 106 -1.40 -4.34 15.50
C ARG A 106 -0.72 -4.99 14.31
N GLU A 107 -1.24 -4.71 13.13
CA GLU A 107 -0.81 -5.23 11.83
C GLU A 107 0.60 -4.78 11.47
N LEU A 108 1.08 -3.66 12.03
CA LEU A 108 2.47 -3.17 11.85
C LEU A 108 3.43 -3.68 12.93
N SER A 109 2.91 -4.07 14.09
CA SER A 109 3.71 -4.32 15.29
C SER A 109 4.15 -5.78 15.44
N GLY A 110 3.50 -6.68 14.71
CA GLY A 110 3.62 -8.12 14.88
C GLY A 110 3.35 -8.58 16.33
N ALA A 111 3.72 -9.82 16.65
CA ALA A 111 3.54 -10.39 17.99
C ALA A 111 4.52 -9.84 19.07
N GLY A 112 5.61 -9.19 18.66
CA GLY A 112 6.75 -8.88 19.54
C GLY A 112 6.66 -7.59 20.36
N GLY A 113 5.64 -6.75 20.13
CA GLY A 113 5.53 -5.42 20.71
C GLY A 113 6.62 -4.45 20.20
N LEU A 114 6.36 -3.14 20.30
CA LEU A 114 7.29 -2.13 19.81
C LEU A 114 8.36 -1.81 20.85
N ARG A 115 9.63 -1.93 20.47
CA ARG A 115 10.77 -1.44 21.26
C ARG A 115 11.42 -0.30 20.50
N ALA A 116 11.45 0.86 21.15
CA ALA A 116 12.00 2.07 20.55
C ALA A 116 13.33 2.46 21.18
N ARG A 117 14.26 2.89 20.33
CA ARG A 117 15.49 3.57 20.72
C ARG A 117 15.22 5.06 20.78
N VAL A 118 15.51 5.67 21.93
CA VAL A 118 15.36 7.12 22.13
C VAL A 118 16.74 7.76 22.19
N GLN A 119 16.95 8.78 21.37
CA GLN A 119 18.13 9.64 21.39
C GLN A 119 17.71 11.07 21.70
N ARG A 120 18.48 11.74 22.57
CA ARG A 120 18.19 13.12 23.01
C ARG A 120 19.40 13.98 22.74
N ALA A 121 19.16 15.12 22.11
CA ALA A 121 20.12 16.18 21.89
C ALA A 121 19.47 17.53 22.24
N PRO A 122 20.26 18.60 22.46
CA PRO A 122 19.70 19.91 22.75
C PRO A 122 18.69 20.35 21.67
N GLY A 123 17.42 20.50 22.06
CA GLY A 123 16.35 20.92 21.14
C GLY A 123 15.89 19.88 20.11
N ARG A 124 16.41 18.64 20.18
CA ARG A 124 16.01 17.53 19.29
C ARG A 124 15.85 16.22 20.07
N LEU A 125 14.79 15.50 19.78
CA LEU A 125 14.55 14.15 20.27
C LEU A 125 14.25 13.25 19.08
N THR A 126 14.90 12.09 19.01
CA THR A 126 14.66 11.08 17.98
C THR A 126 14.20 9.78 18.64
N LEU A 127 13.14 9.21 18.10
CA LEU A 127 12.54 7.94 18.49
C LEU A 127 12.54 7.04 17.26
N THR A 128 13.30 5.94 17.30
CA THR A 128 13.36 4.98 16.19
C THR A 128 12.90 3.61 16.68
N TYR A 129 11.98 2.97 15.95
CA TYR A 129 11.55 1.60 16.23
C TYR A 129 11.27 0.83 14.95
N ALA A 130 11.40 -0.49 15.02
CA ALA A 130 11.07 -1.38 13.91
C ALA A 130 9.57 -1.72 13.91
N ILE A 131 9.02 -1.82 12.72
CA ILE A 131 7.72 -2.39 12.40
C ILE A 131 7.92 -3.60 11.49
N SER A 132 7.05 -4.59 11.59
CA SER A 132 7.06 -5.80 10.78
C SER A 132 5.63 -6.08 10.34
N PRO A 133 5.16 -5.38 9.30
CA PRO A 133 3.79 -5.53 8.85
C PRO A 133 3.47 -6.95 8.43
N GLU A 134 2.41 -7.52 8.99
CA GLU A 134 1.94 -8.87 8.64
C GLU A 134 0.91 -8.84 7.51
N ARG A 135 0.24 -7.71 7.31
CA ARG A 135 -0.88 -7.56 6.38
C ARG A 135 -0.77 -6.30 5.54
N ARG A 136 -1.18 -6.39 4.26
CA ARG A 136 -1.33 -5.22 3.38
C ARG A 136 -2.42 -4.28 3.91
N GLY A 137 -2.41 -3.04 3.47
CA GLY A 137 -3.41 -2.05 3.86
C GLY A 137 -2.80 -0.75 4.37
N ARG A 138 -3.67 0.17 4.80
CA ARG A 138 -3.25 1.45 5.39
C ARG A 138 -3.40 1.40 6.90
N TRP A 139 -2.26 1.36 7.58
CA TRP A 139 -2.21 1.16 9.02
C TRP A 139 -1.66 2.38 9.74
N ALA A 140 -2.31 2.78 10.84
CA ALA A 140 -1.94 3.99 11.55
C ALA A 140 -0.70 3.80 12.44
N VAL A 141 0.16 4.82 12.42
CA VAL A 141 1.27 5.02 13.35
C VAL A 141 1.08 6.35 14.05
N GLY A 142 1.14 6.34 15.37
CA GLY A 142 0.85 7.51 16.19
C GLY A 142 -0.62 7.59 16.63
N PRO A 143 -1.03 8.73 17.22
CA PRO A 143 -0.22 9.93 17.45
C PRO A 143 0.84 9.68 18.53
N LEU A 144 1.82 10.59 18.62
CA LEU A 144 2.87 10.50 19.64
C LEU A 144 2.25 10.94 20.96
N GLU A 145 2.16 10.05 21.94
CA GLU A 145 1.72 10.42 23.27
C GLU A 145 2.86 11.07 24.03
N VAL A 146 2.59 12.27 24.53
CA VAL A 146 3.52 13.04 25.33
C VAL A 146 3.00 13.10 26.76
N ARG A 147 3.88 12.72 27.71
CA ARG A 147 3.69 12.94 29.14
C ARG A 147 4.75 13.91 29.65
N ARG A 148 4.30 14.93 30.38
CA ARG A 148 5.17 15.91 31.05
C ARG A 148 4.87 15.90 32.55
N ARG A 149 5.91 16.13 33.34
CA ARG A 149 5.82 16.40 34.79
C ARG A 149 6.42 17.76 35.05
N ASP A 150 5.87 18.50 36.00
CA ASP A 150 6.43 19.78 36.42
C ASP A 150 7.78 19.61 37.14
N LEU A 151 8.45 20.73 37.45
CA LEU A 151 9.75 20.70 38.11
C LEU A 151 9.73 20.04 39.49
N PHE A 152 8.62 20.16 40.23
CA PHE A 152 8.43 19.65 41.59
C PHE A 152 7.72 18.28 41.61
N GLY A 153 7.29 17.75 40.45
CA GLY A 153 6.58 16.48 40.34
C GLY A 153 5.20 16.48 41.02
N THR A 154 4.61 17.65 41.23
CA THR A 154 3.30 17.88 41.83
C THR A 154 2.14 17.63 40.87
N THR A 155 2.37 17.82 39.58
CA THR A 155 1.38 17.76 38.52
C THR A 155 1.98 17.09 37.28
N HIS A 156 1.11 16.49 36.48
CA HIS A 156 1.50 15.95 35.19
C HIS A 156 0.46 16.27 34.14
N SER A 157 0.89 16.31 32.89
CA SER A 157 -0.01 16.40 31.74
C SER A 157 0.26 15.25 30.79
N ARG A 158 -0.80 14.75 30.14
CA ARG A 158 -0.72 13.77 29.06
C ARG A 158 -1.59 14.25 27.91
N GLY A 159 -1.07 14.13 26.69
CA GLY A 159 -1.84 14.41 25.49
C GLY A 159 -1.14 13.93 24.23
N PRO A 160 -1.90 13.82 23.12
CA PRO A 160 -1.32 13.52 21.81
C PRO A 160 -0.52 14.72 21.29
N LEU A 161 0.55 14.43 20.56
CA LEU A 161 1.36 15.38 19.80
C LEU A 161 1.41 14.92 18.33
N GLY A 162 1.00 15.82 17.45
CA GLY A 162 0.86 15.56 16.02
C GLY A 162 -0.28 14.59 15.69
N GLU A 163 -0.54 14.45 14.40
CA GLU A 163 -1.55 13.54 13.86
C GLU A 163 -0.97 12.13 13.63
N PRO A 164 -1.81 11.08 13.63
CA PRO A 164 -1.41 9.76 13.13
C PRO A 164 -0.97 9.83 11.66
N MET A 165 0.02 9.02 11.30
CA MET A 165 0.45 8.80 9.93
C MET A 165 -0.09 7.45 9.45
N LEU A 166 -0.71 7.40 8.27
CA LEU A 166 -1.11 6.14 7.64
C LEU A 166 0.07 5.57 6.85
N VAL A 167 0.49 4.37 7.20
CA VAL A 167 1.53 3.62 6.50
C VAL A 167 0.85 2.68 5.50
N GLY A 168 1.05 2.93 4.20
CA GLY A 168 0.63 2.02 3.14
C GLY A 168 1.55 0.82 3.07
N VAL A 169 0.99 -0.37 3.25
CA VAL A 169 1.67 -1.66 3.14
C VAL A 169 1.18 -2.36 1.89
N ARG A 170 2.10 -2.62 0.96
CA ARG A 170 1.90 -3.36 -0.28
C ARG A 170 1.90 -4.87 -0.05
N PRO A 171 1.22 -5.66 -0.91
CA PRO A 171 1.30 -7.11 -0.86
C PRO A 171 2.72 -7.58 -1.16
N ARG A 172 3.05 -8.79 -0.70
CA ARG A 172 4.31 -9.45 -1.06
C ARG A 172 4.21 -9.93 -2.49
N VAL A 173 5.12 -9.47 -3.35
CA VAL A 173 5.20 -9.92 -4.74
C VAL A 173 6.33 -10.94 -4.93
N ALA A 174 6.13 -11.86 -5.86
CA ALA A 174 7.16 -12.78 -6.33
C ALA A 174 7.78 -12.23 -7.63
N PRO A 175 9.10 -12.31 -7.81
CA PRO A 175 9.72 -11.97 -9.09
C PRO A 175 9.32 -13.03 -10.13
N LEU A 176 8.47 -12.64 -11.08
CA LEU A 176 8.06 -13.49 -12.20
C LEU A 176 8.69 -12.95 -13.48
N SER A 177 9.18 -13.84 -14.33
CA SER A 177 9.81 -13.46 -15.59
C SER A 177 9.01 -13.99 -16.78
N LEU A 178 8.84 -13.14 -17.78
CA LEU A 178 8.36 -13.53 -19.11
C LEU A 178 9.50 -13.97 -20.04
N GLN A 179 10.77 -13.78 -19.66
CA GLN A 179 11.93 -14.02 -20.53
C GLN A 179 12.38 -15.48 -20.59
N GLU A 180 12.04 -16.30 -19.58
CA GLU A 180 12.37 -17.73 -19.58
C GLU A 180 11.48 -18.55 -20.53
N ALA A 181 10.32 -18.00 -20.90
CA ALA A 181 9.60 -18.43 -22.09
C ALA A 181 10.30 -17.79 -23.29
N SER A 182 10.87 -18.60 -24.17
CA SER A 182 11.66 -18.17 -25.33
C SER A 182 10.99 -17.00 -26.05
N SER A 183 11.52 -15.79 -25.83
CA SER A 183 11.06 -14.49 -26.35
C SER A 183 9.64 -14.06 -25.94
N SER A 184 9.51 -12.88 -25.33
CA SER A 184 8.20 -12.23 -25.15
C SER A 184 7.46 -11.95 -26.48
N GLN A 185 8.17 -12.01 -27.61
CA GLN A 185 7.57 -12.02 -28.94
C GLN A 185 6.70 -13.26 -29.18
N ASP A 186 6.99 -14.37 -28.50
CA ASP A 186 6.23 -15.62 -28.64
C ASP A 186 4.92 -15.59 -27.85
N VAL A 187 4.80 -14.78 -26.78
CA VAL A 187 3.51 -14.48 -26.13
C VAL A 187 2.62 -13.67 -27.09
N ASP A 188 3.18 -12.63 -27.73
CA ASP A 188 2.47 -11.86 -28.75
C ASP A 188 2.15 -12.71 -30.01
N ARG A 189 3.05 -13.63 -30.43
CA ARG A 189 2.83 -14.53 -31.59
C ARG A 189 1.89 -15.69 -31.30
N ALA A 190 1.90 -16.27 -30.10
CA ALA A 190 0.97 -17.31 -29.67
C ALA A 190 -0.47 -16.79 -29.66
N ALA A 191 -0.64 -15.50 -29.32
CA ALA A 191 -1.91 -14.78 -29.43
C ALA A 191 -2.32 -14.47 -30.89
N LEU A 192 -1.39 -14.47 -31.85
CA LEU A 192 -1.62 -14.01 -33.24
C LEU A 192 -1.87 -15.11 -34.27
N GLY A 193 -1.56 -16.38 -34.01
CA GLY A 193 -1.76 -17.46 -34.99
C GLY A 193 -1.14 -17.18 -36.37
N ALA A 194 0.19 -17.28 -36.51
CA ALA A 194 0.95 -17.40 -37.76
C ALA A 194 0.69 -16.43 -38.95
N LYS A 195 -0.09 -15.33 -38.83
CA LYS A 195 -0.34 -14.42 -39.97
C LYS A 195 -0.02 -12.94 -39.68
N THR A 196 1.19 -12.53 -40.13
CA THR A 196 1.64 -11.18 -40.57
C THR A 196 1.74 -10.06 -39.51
N ALA A 197 2.56 -9.00 -39.63
CA ALA A 197 3.31 -8.36 -40.73
C ALA A 197 4.69 -7.81 -40.25
N SER A 198 5.54 -7.37 -41.19
CA SER A 198 6.89 -6.83 -40.93
C SER A 198 6.89 -5.60 -39.99
N PRO A 199 7.80 -5.51 -38.99
CA PRO A 199 7.78 -4.49 -37.94
C PRO A 199 8.06 -3.04 -38.40
N ASP A 200 8.41 -2.82 -39.66
CA ASP A 200 8.98 -1.54 -40.13
C ASP A 200 7.93 -0.52 -40.65
N ASP A 201 6.63 -0.84 -40.64
CA ASP A 201 5.58 -0.01 -41.27
C ASP A 201 4.38 0.33 -40.34
N SER A 202 4.46 0.01 -39.04
CA SER A 202 3.29 0.02 -38.14
C SER A 202 3.00 1.32 -37.38
N SER A 203 3.79 2.40 -37.53
CA SER A 203 3.62 3.63 -36.73
C SER A 203 3.85 4.96 -37.47
N LEU A 204 3.51 5.01 -38.76
CA LEU A 204 3.52 6.27 -39.53
C LEU A 204 2.14 6.93 -39.51
N ARG A 205 2.05 8.15 -38.95
CA ARG A 205 0.83 8.99 -39.03
C ARG A 205 1.04 10.20 -39.93
N GLU A 206 -0.04 10.72 -40.50
CA GLU A 206 0.01 12.01 -41.20
C GLU A 206 0.40 13.15 -40.25
N TYR A 207 1.29 14.01 -40.75
CA TYR A 207 1.73 15.22 -40.08
C TYR A 207 0.55 16.13 -39.78
N ARG A 208 0.46 16.60 -38.53
CA ARG A 208 -0.44 17.68 -38.13
C ARG A 208 0.38 18.92 -37.77
N ALA A 209 -0.18 20.09 -38.06
CA ALA A 209 0.45 21.35 -37.70
C ALA A 209 0.69 21.39 -36.18
N GLY A 210 1.97 21.48 -35.78
CA GLY A 210 2.42 21.37 -34.39
C GLY A 210 3.35 20.18 -34.12
N ASP A 211 3.45 19.22 -35.02
CA ASP A 211 4.42 18.13 -34.94
C ASP A 211 5.85 18.61 -35.24
N ASP A 212 6.84 18.08 -34.54
CA ASP A 212 8.26 18.40 -34.77
C ASP A 212 8.72 17.87 -36.15
N LEU A 213 9.17 18.78 -37.01
CA LEU A 213 9.68 18.49 -38.36
C LEU A 213 10.89 17.55 -38.36
N ARG A 214 11.64 17.46 -37.26
CA ARG A 214 12.75 16.50 -37.10
C ARG A 214 12.29 15.04 -37.09
N ARG A 215 11.02 14.80 -36.78
CA ARG A 215 10.42 13.47 -36.68
C ARG A 215 9.77 13.00 -37.98
N VAL A 216 9.83 13.81 -39.05
CA VAL A 216 9.30 13.46 -40.36
C VAL A 216 10.09 12.31 -40.98
N HIS A 217 9.38 11.26 -41.40
CA HIS A 217 10.00 10.17 -42.13
C HIS A 217 10.07 10.51 -43.62
N TRP A 218 11.16 11.18 -44.02
CA TRP A 218 11.33 11.71 -45.37
C TRP A 218 11.17 10.66 -46.47
N ARG A 219 11.68 9.45 -46.26
CA ARG A 219 11.58 8.36 -47.26
C ARG A 219 10.14 7.92 -47.51
N SER A 220 9.31 7.81 -46.47
CA SER A 220 7.90 7.43 -46.62
C SER A 220 7.04 8.61 -47.09
N SER A 221 7.37 9.83 -46.64
CA SER A 221 6.71 11.05 -47.09
C SER A 221 6.90 11.28 -48.59
N ALA A 222 8.11 11.03 -49.09
CA ALA A 222 8.42 11.14 -50.51
C ALA A 222 7.65 10.11 -51.38
N ARG A 223 7.35 8.92 -50.85
CA ARG A 223 6.58 7.89 -51.57
C ARG A 223 5.08 8.13 -51.56
N ARG A 224 4.54 8.65 -50.45
CA ARG A 224 3.10 8.85 -50.26
C ARG A 224 2.61 10.23 -50.73
N GLY A 225 3.51 11.18 -50.95
CA GLY A 225 3.15 12.55 -51.36
C GLY A 225 2.57 13.40 -50.23
N THR A 226 2.46 12.86 -49.03
CA THR A 226 2.03 13.56 -47.81
C THR A 226 3.10 13.43 -46.72
N LEU A 227 3.27 14.48 -45.91
CA LEU A 227 4.21 14.44 -44.79
C LEU A 227 3.71 13.43 -43.75
N VAL A 228 4.54 12.45 -43.44
CA VAL A 228 4.28 11.46 -42.38
C VAL A 228 5.34 11.55 -41.29
N VAL A 229 4.90 11.51 -40.05
CA VAL A 229 5.75 11.63 -38.86
C VAL A 229 5.88 10.26 -38.21
N ARG A 230 7.09 9.93 -37.75
CA ARG A 230 7.31 8.79 -36.84
C ARG A 230 6.61 9.08 -35.53
N GLN A 231 5.50 8.41 -35.29
CA GLN A 231 4.90 8.36 -33.96
C GLN A 231 5.90 7.66 -33.04
N ASP A 232 6.08 8.15 -31.81
CA ASP A 232 6.87 7.40 -30.83
C ASP A 232 6.22 6.03 -30.74
N GLU A 233 7.04 4.98 -30.86
CA GLU A 233 6.59 3.62 -30.63
C GLU A 233 5.95 3.60 -29.24
N ARG A 234 4.60 3.65 -29.20
CA ARG A 234 3.90 2.78 -28.25
C ARG A 234 4.59 1.45 -28.44
N SER A 235 5.19 0.90 -27.38
CA SER A 235 5.87 -0.39 -27.47
C SER A 235 4.94 -1.26 -28.30
N GLY A 236 5.40 -1.83 -29.42
CA GLY A 236 4.51 -2.58 -30.34
C GLY A 236 3.87 -3.82 -29.70
N ARG A 237 3.93 -3.91 -28.38
CA ARG A 237 3.41 -4.92 -27.47
C ARG A 237 1.96 -4.62 -27.16
N ARG A 238 1.18 -5.68 -27.11
CA ARG A 238 -0.23 -5.59 -26.76
C ARG A 238 -0.39 -5.14 -25.30
N PRO A 239 -1.40 -4.31 -24.99
CA PRO A 239 -1.76 -4.08 -23.59
C PRO A 239 -2.14 -5.41 -22.92
N ALA A 240 -2.00 -5.49 -21.61
CA ALA A 240 -2.28 -6.67 -20.83
C ALA A 240 -3.20 -6.35 -19.64
N SER A 241 -4.16 -7.22 -19.39
CA SER A 241 -5.13 -7.09 -18.30
C SER A 241 -4.99 -8.28 -17.35
N VAL A 242 -4.84 -8.02 -16.05
CA VAL A 242 -4.84 -9.03 -15.00
C VAL A 242 -6.20 -9.04 -14.31
N LEU A 243 -7.01 -10.05 -14.57
CA LEU A 243 -8.28 -10.28 -13.91
C LEU A 243 -8.04 -10.92 -12.54
N LEU A 244 -8.53 -10.27 -11.48
CA LEU A 244 -8.34 -10.66 -10.09
C LEU A 244 -9.70 -10.98 -9.45
N ASP A 245 -9.89 -12.26 -9.17
CA ASP A 245 -10.97 -12.74 -8.32
C ASP A 245 -10.46 -12.87 -6.88
N ILE A 246 -10.94 -12.03 -5.98
CA ILE A 246 -10.52 -12.02 -4.56
C ILE A 246 -11.36 -13.03 -3.80
N ALA A 247 -10.72 -14.07 -3.27
CA ALA A 247 -11.42 -15.11 -2.50
C ALA A 247 -12.12 -14.54 -1.25
N THR A 248 -13.18 -15.23 -0.82
CA THR A 248 -13.86 -14.94 0.44
C THR A 248 -13.09 -15.42 1.65
N GLU A 249 -12.03 -16.23 1.52
CA GLU A 249 -11.15 -16.63 2.63
C GLU A 249 -9.93 -15.71 2.71
N ASP A 250 -9.47 -15.44 3.94
CA ASP A 250 -8.45 -14.43 4.19
C ASP A 250 -7.10 -14.74 3.52
N GLU A 251 -6.54 -15.92 3.78
CA GLU A 251 -5.26 -16.33 3.20
C GLU A 251 -5.32 -16.42 1.67
N ALA A 252 -6.44 -16.95 1.14
CA ALA A 252 -6.67 -17.05 -0.29
C ALA A 252 -6.83 -15.67 -0.96
N ALA A 253 -7.43 -14.69 -0.28
CA ALA A 253 -7.54 -13.31 -0.75
C ALA A 253 -6.17 -12.64 -0.86
N GLU A 254 -5.37 -12.69 0.21
CA GLU A 254 -4.00 -12.14 0.23
C GLU A 254 -3.12 -12.79 -0.85
N TRP A 255 -3.22 -14.12 -1.00
CA TRP A 255 -2.48 -14.86 -2.01
C TRP A 255 -2.92 -14.47 -3.43
N SER A 256 -4.22 -14.32 -3.69
CA SER A 256 -4.73 -13.92 -5.02
C SER A 256 -4.26 -12.52 -5.42
N ILE A 257 -4.25 -11.58 -4.46
CA ILE A 257 -3.78 -10.21 -4.67
C ILE A 257 -2.27 -10.20 -4.92
N SER A 258 -1.52 -10.99 -4.15
CA SER A 258 -0.07 -11.17 -4.36
C SER A 258 0.24 -11.78 -5.72
N ALA A 259 -0.53 -12.78 -6.16
CA ALA A 259 -0.43 -13.40 -7.47
C ALA A 259 -0.70 -12.40 -8.59
N ALA A 260 -1.83 -11.69 -8.54
CA ALA A 260 -2.19 -10.70 -9.55
C ALA A 260 -1.20 -9.54 -9.62
N ALA A 261 -0.73 -9.03 -8.48
CA ALA A 261 0.31 -8.00 -8.43
C ALA A 261 1.61 -8.49 -9.07
N SER A 262 2.03 -9.72 -8.77
CA SER A 262 3.25 -10.31 -9.33
C SER A 262 3.15 -10.51 -10.85
N MET A 263 2.00 -11.00 -11.34
CA MET A 263 1.74 -11.12 -12.79
C MET A 263 1.76 -9.75 -13.46
N ALA A 264 1.13 -8.75 -12.85
CA ALA A 264 1.05 -7.41 -13.41
C ALA A 264 2.43 -6.76 -13.53
N LEU A 265 3.29 -6.91 -12.51
CA LEU A 265 4.68 -6.47 -12.58
C LEU A 265 5.47 -7.19 -13.66
N ALA A 266 5.29 -8.51 -13.81
CA ALA A 266 5.97 -9.27 -14.87
C ALA A 266 5.60 -8.79 -16.27
N LEU A 267 4.32 -8.45 -16.48
CA LEU A 267 3.83 -7.90 -17.75
C LEU A 267 4.37 -6.49 -18.00
N LEU A 268 4.42 -5.63 -16.97
CA LEU A 268 5.05 -4.32 -17.04
C LEU A 268 6.55 -4.41 -17.36
N ASP A 269 7.28 -5.30 -16.69
CA ASP A 269 8.71 -5.56 -16.94
C ASP A 269 8.92 -6.15 -18.34
N GLY A 270 7.93 -6.89 -18.84
CA GLY A 270 7.82 -7.30 -20.23
C GLY A 270 7.56 -6.13 -21.20
N GLY A 271 7.29 -4.92 -20.74
CA GLY A 271 7.01 -3.74 -21.58
C GLY A 271 5.57 -3.66 -22.11
N HIS A 272 4.65 -4.42 -21.52
CA HIS A 272 3.22 -4.31 -21.79
C HIS A 272 2.60 -3.19 -20.95
N HIS A 273 1.63 -2.47 -21.51
CA HIS A 273 0.79 -1.59 -20.69
C HIS A 273 -0.16 -2.44 -19.87
N THR A 274 -0.05 -2.41 -18.54
CA THR A 274 -0.77 -3.36 -17.68
C THR A 274 -1.76 -2.69 -16.76
N ARG A 275 -2.88 -3.38 -16.52
CA ARG A 275 -3.89 -3.02 -15.50
C ARG A 275 -4.33 -4.25 -14.72
N ILE A 276 -4.84 -4.03 -13.51
CA ILE A 276 -5.48 -5.07 -12.68
C ILE A 276 -6.98 -4.75 -12.62
N LEU A 277 -7.83 -5.73 -12.94
CA LEU A 277 -9.28 -5.63 -12.90
C LEU A 277 -9.82 -6.60 -11.85
N GLY A 278 -10.44 -6.11 -10.78
CA GLY A 278 -10.96 -6.97 -9.73
C GLY A 278 -11.13 -6.25 -8.39
N GLY A 279 -11.86 -6.88 -7.47
CA GLY A 279 -12.12 -6.33 -6.14
C GLY A 279 -13.16 -5.21 -6.10
N ASP A 280 -13.20 -4.50 -4.98
CA ASP A 280 -14.17 -3.42 -4.70
C ASP A 280 -13.88 -2.10 -5.42
N VAL A 281 -12.70 -1.96 -6.02
CA VAL A 281 -12.17 -0.68 -6.53
C VAL A 281 -12.52 -0.43 -8.00
N LEU A 282 -13.20 -1.38 -8.66
CA LEU A 282 -13.66 -1.25 -10.05
C LEU A 282 -14.60 -0.04 -10.30
N GLY A 283 -15.11 0.61 -9.25
CA GLY A 283 -15.93 1.81 -9.35
C GLY A 283 -15.19 3.17 -9.38
N ALA A 284 -13.88 3.23 -9.18
CA ALA A 284 -13.20 4.51 -8.84
C ALA A 284 -12.07 4.98 -9.78
N ALA A 285 -11.88 4.39 -10.96
CA ALA A 285 -10.94 4.94 -11.94
C ALA A 285 -11.48 4.81 -13.37
N ASN A 286 -12.13 5.87 -13.85
CA ASN A 286 -12.33 6.13 -15.28
C ASN A 286 -10.99 6.42 -16.02
N ASP A 287 -9.85 6.26 -15.34
CA ASP A 287 -8.52 6.65 -15.80
C ASP A 287 -7.61 5.43 -16.04
N HIS A 288 -8.18 4.28 -16.43
CA HIS A 288 -7.43 3.13 -16.96
C HIS A 288 -6.77 3.43 -18.33
N HIS A 289 -6.55 4.71 -18.67
CA HIS A 289 -5.79 5.11 -19.86
C HIS A 289 -4.34 4.67 -19.71
N ARG A 290 -4.10 3.40 -20.07
CA ARG A 290 -2.82 2.74 -20.36
C ARG A 290 -1.66 3.35 -19.56
N ALA A 291 -1.51 2.91 -18.31
CA ALA A 291 -0.36 3.25 -17.48
C ALA A 291 0.93 3.11 -18.31
N ASP A 292 1.76 4.16 -18.26
CA ASP A 292 3.09 4.19 -18.89
C ASP A 292 3.88 2.92 -18.54
N THR A 293 4.86 2.53 -19.36
CA THR A 293 5.78 1.45 -18.98
C THR A 293 6.84 1.97 -18.01
N GLY A 294 7.26 1.18 -17.02
CA GLY A 294 8.42 1.47 -16.16
C GLY A 294 8.10 1.62 -14.66
N PRO A 295 9.06 2.15 -13.87
CA PRO A 295 9.01 2.07 -12.41
C PRO A 295 7.84 2.84 -11.78
N VAL A 296 7.45 3.99 -12.35
CA VAL A 296 6.32 4.78 -11.82
C VAL A 296 4.99 4.02 -11.96
N ALA A 297 4.81 3.28 -13.05
CA ALA A 297 3.61 2.47 -13.24
C ALA A 297 3.60 1.22 -12.37
N ALA A 298 4.76 0.61 -12.13
CA ALA A 298 4.89 -0.47 -11.16
C ALA A 298 4.46 0.00 -9.75
N GLU A 299 4.93 1.17 -9.33
CA GLU A 299 4.52 1.79 -8.06
C GLU A 299 3.01 2.06 -8.01
N ALA A 300 2.43 2.63 -9.07
CA ALA A 300 1.00 2.91 -9.15
C ALA A 300 0.13 1.64 -9.11
N LEU A 301 0.52 0.57 -9.82
CA LEU A 301 -0.18 -0.72 -9.77
C LEU A 301 -0.13 -1.32 -8.36
N LEU A 302 1.03 -1.29 -7.71
CA LEU A 302 1.15 -1.81 -6.35
C LEU A 302 0.34 -0.98 -5.34
N ASP A 303 0.29 0.34 -5.51
CA ASP A 303 -0.52 1.19 -4.64
C ASP A 303 -2.02 0.91 -4.76
N GLN A 304 -2.52 0.54 -5.95
CA GLN A 304 -3.91 0.12 -6.14
C GLN A 304 -4.25 -1.14 -5.33
N THR A 305 -3.28 -2.03 -5.11
CA THR A 305 -3.50 -3.27 -4.35
C THR A 305 -3.59 -3.05 -2.84
N VAL A 306 -3.09 -1.92 -2.33
CA VAL A 306 -3.08 -1.59 -0.90
C VAL A 306 -4.49 -1.48 -0.34
N ASP A 307 -5.41 -0.89 -1.12
CA ASP A 307 -6.77 -0.58 -0.67
C ASP A 307 -7.80 -1.66 -1.01
N LEU A 308 -7.41 -2.71 -1.75
CA LEU A 308 -8.30 -3.82 -2.08
C LEU A 308 -8.86 -4.46 -0.82
N ARG A 309 -10.17 -4.72 -0.80
CA ARG A 309 -10.85 -5.35 0.34
C ARG A 309 -11.19 -6.80 0.05
N ARG A 310 -11.29 -7.61 1.13
CA ARG A 310 -11.86 -8.97 1.05
C ARG A 310 -13.39 -8.84 0.92
N PRO A 311 -14.04 -9.62 0.03
CA PRO A 311 -15.50 -9.66 -0.03
C PRO A 311 -16.07 -10.28 1.26
N ARG A 312 -17.24 -9.79 1.68
CA ARG A 312 -17.92 -10.23 2.90
C ARG A 312 -18.51 -11.62 2.76
N ASP A 313 -18.97 -11.93 1.56
CA ASP A 313 -19.61 -13.17 1.20
C ASP A 313 -19.36 -13.53 -0.27
N GLU A 314 -19.87 -14.69 -0.65
CA GLU A 314 -19.67 -15.29 -1.96
C GLU A 314 -20.48 -14.57 -3.06
N ASP A 315 -21.57 -13.88 -2.69
CA ASP A 315 -22.37 -13.10 -3.64
C ASP A 315 -21.65 -11.79 -4.00
N GLU A 316 -21.05 -11.10 -3.01
CA GLU A 316 -20.22 -9.91 -3.24
C GLU A 316 -18.99 -10.25 -4.09
N ARG A 317 -18.32 -11.38 -3.81
CA ARG A 317 -17.22 -11.88 -4.65
C ARG A 317 -17.65 -12.07 -6.09
N ARG A 318 -18.76 -12.80 -6.32
CA ARG A 318 -19.30 -13.06 -7.66
C ARG A 318 -19.67 -11.76 -8.38
N GLY A 319 -20.29 -10.81 -7.68
CA GLY A 319 -20.62 -9.49 -8.22
C GLY A 319 -19.39 -8.71 -8.70
N TRP A 320 -18.31 -8.70 -7.92
CA TRP A 320 -17.05 -8.06 -8.33
C TRP A 320 -16.42 -8.74 -9.55
N LEU A 321 -16.40 -10.07 -9.58
CA LEU A 321 -15.85 -10.83 -10.71
C LEU A 321 -16.63 -10.59 -12.00
N VAL A 322 -17.97 -10.63 -11.94
CA VAL A 322 -18.83 -10.34 -13.10
C VAL A 322 -18.56 -8.93 -13.62
N THR A 323 -18.50 -7.93 -12.72
CA THR A 323 -18.20 -6.53 -13.10
C THR A 323 -16.83 -6.41 -13.78
N ALA A 324 -15.82 -7.13 -13.28
CA ALA A 324 -14.48 -7.14 -13.84
C ALA A 324 -14.46 -7.75 -15.25
N VAL A 325 -15.16 -8.88 -15.45
CA VAL A 325 -15.26 -9.56 -16.75
C VAL A 325 -16.05 -8.71 -17.75
N ASP A 326 -17.15 -8.09 -17.32
CA ASP A 326 -17.95 -7.20 -18.17
C ASP A 326 -17.11 -6.00 -18.63
N THR A 327 -16.39 -5.36 -17.71
CA THR A 327 -15.46 -4.25 -18.03
C THR A 327 -14.40 -4.69 -19.04
N LEU A 328 -13.81 -5.88 -18.83
CA LEU A 328 -12.84 -6.45 -19.75
C LEU A 328 -13.44 -6.68 -21.14
N THR A 329 -14.63 -7.27 -21.24
CA THR A 329 -15.27 -7.55 -22.53
C THR A 329 -15.64 -6.28 -23.30
N VAL A 330 -16.08 -5.23 -22.61
CA VAL A 330 -16.44 -3.94 -23.20
C VAL A 330 -15.21 -3.20 -23.72
N GLU A 331 -14.09 -3.25 -22.99
CA GLU A 331 -12.92 -2.41 -23.28
C GLU A 331 -11.80 -3.12 -24.07
N ALA A 332 -11.64 -4.44 -23.94
CA ALA A 332 -10.47 -5.16 -24.48
C ALA A 332 -10.52 -5.37 -26.00
N GLY A 333 -11.70 -5.37 -26.62
CA GLY A 333 -11.87 -5.45 -28.09
C GLY A 333 -11.11 -6.58 -28.81
N GLY A 334 -10.68 -7.63 -28.09
CA GLY A 334 -9.87 -8.74 -28.59
C GLY A 334 -8.38 -8.44 -28.84
N ALA A 335 -7.88 -7.25 -28.46
CA ALA A 335 -6.51 -6.84 -28.77
C ALA A 335 -5.52 -6.97 -27.59
N GLU A 336 -6.00 -7.25 -26.39
CA GLU A 336 -5.21 -7.30 -25.16
C GLU A 336 -4.84 -8.74 -24.76
N LEU A 337 -3.71 -8.92 -24.06
CA LEU A 337 -3.38 -10.16 -23.38
C LEU A 337 -4.18 -10.23 -22.07
N VAL A 338 -4.73 -11.41 -21.73
CA VAL A 338 -5.50 -11.56 -20.49
C VAL A 338 -4.86 -12.59 -19.60
N PHE A 339 -4.51 -12.18 -18.39
CA PHE A 339 -4.07 -13.07 -17.32
C PHE A 339 -5.14 -13.06 -16.23
N ALA A 340 -5.42 -14.19 -15.60
CA ALA A 340 -6.47 -14.28 -14.60
C ALA A 340 -6.01 -15.10 -13.39
N VAL A 341 -6.41 -14.66 -12.19
CA VAL A 341 -6.32 -15.42 -10.95
C VAL A 341 -7.76 -15.62 -10.45
N LEU A 342 -8.27 -16.84 -10.61
CA LEU A 342 -9.68 -17.20 -10.46
C LEU A 342 -9.86 -18.30 -9.41
N GLY A 343 -11.03 -18.41 -8.80
CA GLY A 343 -11.46 -19.59 -8.03
C GLY A 343 -12.59 -20.33 -8.77
N GLY A 344 -13.21 -21.29 -8.10
CA GLY A 344 -14.46 -21.89 -8.59
C GLY A 344 -15.50 -20.81 -8.87
N THR A 345 -16.14 -20.86 -10.04
CA THR A 345 -17.13 -19.86 -10.47
C THR A 345 -18.32 -20.52 -11.17
N ASP A 346 -19.40 -19.76 -11.31
CA ASP A 346 -20.64 -20.25 -11.90
C ASP A 346 -20.61 -20.30 -13.43
N ARG A 347 -21.58 -21.00 -14.01
CA ARG A 347 -21.68 -21.17 -15.47
C ARG A 347 -21.89 -19.85 -16.22
N ALA A 348 -22.54 -18.87 -15.59
CA ALA A 348 -22.78 -17.57 -16.21
C ALA A 348 -21.45 -16.83 -16.41
N CYS A 349 -20.63 -16.76 -15.37
CA CYS A 349 -19.29 -16.18 -15.43
C CYS A 349 -18.38 -16.95 -16.39
N LEU A 350 -18.40 -18.29 -16.36
CA LEU A 350 -17.64 -19.12 -17.30
C LEU A 350 -18.01 -18.85 -18.76
N THR A 351 -19.28 -18.60 -19.06
CA THR A 351 -19.73 -18.26 -20.42
C THR A 351 -19.13 -16.93 -20.87
N SER A 352 -19.06 -15.94 -19.99
CA SER A 352 -18.46 -14.63 -20.28
C SER A 352 -16.93 -14.73 -20.44
N LEU A 353 -16.25 -15.50 -19.57
CA LEU A 353 -14.82 -15.80 -19.70
C LEU A 353 -14.50 -16.59 -20.99
N ALA A 354 -15.39 -17.48 -21.43
CA ALA A 354 -15.22 -18.18 -22.69
C ALA A 354 -15.17 -17.23 -23.88
N ARG A 355 -16.04 -16.22 -23.93
CA ARG A 355 -16.02 -15.17 -24.96
C ARG A 355 -14.72 -14.37 -24.96
N VAL A 356 -14.17 -14.10 -23.77
CA VAL A 356 -12.86 -13.44 -23.64
C VAL A 356 -11.76 -14.34 -24.22
N GLY A 357 -11.76 -15.64 -23.92
CA GLY A 357 -10.79 -16.61 -24.44
C GLY A 357 -10.86 -16.81 -25.96
N GLU A 358 -12.05 -16.71 -26.54
CA GLU A 358 -12.26 -16.77 -27.99
C GLU A 358 -11.75 -15.50 -28.69
N ALA A 359 -11.95 -14.33 -28.08
CA ALA A 359 -11.56 -13.04 -28.64
C ALA A 359 -10.09 -12.67 -28.40
N SER A 360 -9.51 -13.16 -27.30
CA SER A 360 -8.16 -12.85 -26.83
C SER A 360 -7.54 -14.08 -26.18
N HIS A 361 -6.24 -14.30 -26.40
CA HIS A 361 -5.55 -15.43 -25.77
C HIS A 361 -5.42 -15.17 -24.27
N GLY A 362 -6.00 -16.06 -23.46
CA GLY A 362 -6.10 -15.94 -22.02
C GLY A 362 -5.27 -16.98 -21.27
N TRP A 363 -4.59 -16.56 -20.22
CA TRP A 363 -3.93 -17.42 -19.24
C TRP A 363 -4.65 -17.32 -17.89
N ALA A 364 -4.93 -18.46 -17.24
CA ALA A 364 -5.63 -18.48 -15.97
C ALA A 364 -4.97 -19.39 -14.93
N MET A 365 -4.66 -18.84 -13.76
CA MET A 365 -4.43 -19.62 -12.55
C MET A 365 -5.77 -19.83 -11.85
N VAL A 366 -6.21 -21.08 -11.75
CA VAL A 366 -7.45 -21.44 -11.05
C VAL A 366 -7.07 -22.00 -9.68
N ARG A 367 -7.45 -21.30 -8.62
CA ARG A 367 -7.27 -21.73 -7.24
C ARG A 367 -8.06 -23.00 -7.00
N THR A 368 -7.38 -24.01 -6.50
CA THR A 368 -7.94 -25.30 -6.14
C THR A 368 -7.58 -25.64 -4.71
N ALA A 369 -8.51 -26.23 -3.97
CA ALA A 369 -8.21 -26.87 -2.70
C ALA A 369 -7.27 -28.07 -2.87
N ALA A 370 -6.72 -28.59 -1.76
CA ALA A 370 -5.88 -29.80 -1.78
C ALA A 370 -6.66 -31.01 -2.34
N GLU A 371 -7.95 -31.08 -2.01
CA GLU A 371 -8.93 -31.93 -2.67
C GLU A 371 -9.84 -31.03 -3.51
N PRO A 372 -9.68 -31.02 -4.85
CA PRO A 372 -10.39 -30.07 -5.70
C PRO A 372 -11.91 -30.21 -5.60
N LEU A 373 -12.58 -29.09 -5.39
CA LEU A 373 -14.04 -29.04 -5.36
C LEU A 373 -14.62 -29.19 -6.78
N PRO A 374 -15.87 -29.68 -6.92
CA PRO A 374 -16.47 -29.92 -8.23
C PRO A 374 -16.53 -28.66 -9.13
N ASP A 375 -16.77 -27.49 -8.54
CA ASP A 375 -16.83 -26.20 -9.22
C ASP A 375 -15.45 -25.71 -9.68
N GLU A 376 -14.40 -25.95 -8.90
CA GLU A 376 -13.00 -25.69 -9.28
C GLU A 376 -12.59 -26.54 -10.49
N VAL A 377 -12.96 -27.82 -10.48
CA VAL A 377 -12.72 -28.75 -11.61
C VAL A 377 -13.53 -28.35 -12.84
N GLU A 378 -14.80 -27.99 -12.67
CA GLU A 378 -15.67 -27.49 -13.76
C GLU A 378 -15.10 -26.20 -14.36
N THR A 379 -14.62 -25.28 -13.52
CA THR A 379 -14.00 -24.00 -13.93
C THR A 379 -12.76 -24.25 -14.77
N LEU A 380 -11.81 -25.04 -14.27
CA LEU A 380 -10.57 -25.37 -14.97
C LEU A 380 -10.85 -26.05 -16.32
N THR A 381 -11.78 -27.02 -16.33
CA THR A 381 -12.14 -27.75 -17.54
C THR A 381 -12.83 -26.86 -18.57
N SER A 382 -13.72 -25.97 -18.12
CA SER A 382 -14.47 -25.06 -18.99
C SER A 382 -13.57 -23.99 -19.62
N LEU A 383 -12.64 -23.42 -18.85
CA LEU A 383 -11.65 -22.48 -19.37
C LEU A 383 -10.77 -23.11 -20.46
N ARG A 384 -10.25 -24.32 -20.21
CA ARG A 384 -9.44 -25.07 -21.20
C ARG A 384 -10.23 -25.37 -22.48
N ARG A 385 -11.49 -25.77 -22.35
CA ARG A 385 -12.38 -26.01 -23.51
C ARG A 385 -12.63 -24.73 -24.31
N ALA A 386 -12.66 -23.58 -23.65
CA ALA A 386 -12.80 -22.27 -24.27
C ALA A 386 -11.48 -21.67 -24.79
N GLY A 387 -10.40 -22.46 -24.87
CA GLY A 387 -9.12 -22.03 -25.45
C GLY A 387 -8.18 -21.30 -24.49
N TRP A 388 -8.52 -21.17 -23.20
CA TRP A 388 -7.61 -20.61 -22.21
C TRP A 388 -6.49 -21.58 -21.87
N THR A 389 -5.29 -21.04 -21.68
CA THR A 389 -4.20 -21.76 -21.02
C THR A 389 -4.43 -21.67 -19.51
N ALA A 390 -5.03 -22.72 -18.91
CA ALA A 390 -5.37 -22.72 -17.50
C ALA A 390 -4.64 -23.81 -16.70
N CYS A 391 -4.11 -23.45 -15.52
CA CYS A 391 -3.48 -24.38 -14.59
C CYS A 391 -4.07 -24.29 -13.17
N PRO A 392 -4.16 -25.42 -12.44
CA PRO A 392 -4.54 -25.40 -11.04
C PRO A 392 -3.39 -24.88 -10.17
N VAL A 393 -3.74 -24.10 -9.15
CA VAL A 393 -2.80 -23.55 -8.15
C VAL A 393 -3.39 -23.71 -6.75
N THR A 394 -2.54 -23.96 -5.77
CA THR A 394 -2.96 -24.06 -4.35
C THR A 394 -2.60 -22.79 -3.58
N VAL A 395 -3.43 -22.41 -2.60
CA VAL A 395 -3.13 -21.26 -1.73
C VAL A 395 -1.84 -21.54 -0.95
N GLY A 396 -0.89 -20.61 -1.01
CA GLY A 396 0.43 -20.76 -0.39
C GLY A 396 1.49 -21.44 -1.27
N GLU A 397 1.12 -21.87 -2.48
CA GLU A 397 2.09 -22.34 -3.48
C GLU A 397 3.05 -21.22 -3.89
N ASP A 398 4.29 -21.61 -4.22
CA ASP A 398 5.28 -20.69 -4.78
C ASP A 398 4.81 -20.15 -6.14
N LEU A 399 4.63 -18.83 -6.21
CA LEU A 399 4.11 -18.16 -7.40
C LEU A 399 5.03 -18.31 -8.61
N GLY A 400 6.34 -18.41 -8.41
CA GLY A 400 7.30 -18.63 -9.50
C GLY A 400 7.08 -19.99 -10.18
N ARG A 401 6.90 -21.05 -9.38
CA ARG A 401 6.55 -22.39 -9.89
C ARG A 401 5.18 -22.43 -10.57
N ALA A 402 4.18 -21.80 -9.98
CA ALA A 402 2.85 -21.70 -10.57
C ALA A 402 2.90 -20.96 -11.93
N TRP A 403 3.66 -19.87 -12.00
CA TRP A 403 3.86 -19.08 -13.22
C TRP A 403 4.56 -19.86 -14.32
N ALA A 404 5.66 -20.55 -13.99
CA ALA A 404 6.35 -21.42 -14.94
C ALA A 404 5.43 -22.54 -15.45
N ARG A 405 4.62 -23.14 -14.58
CA ARG A 405 3.62 -24.14 -14.97
C ARG A 405 2.61 -23.56 -15.97
N LEU A 406 2.05 -22.39 -15.66
CA LEU A 406 1.09 -21.70 -16.52
C LEU A 406 1.65 -21.45 -17.93
N LEU A 407 2.86 -20.90 -18.01
CA LEU A 407 3.49 -20.63 -19.31
C LEU A 407 3.91 -21.92 -20.05
N SER A 408 4.35 -22.95 -19.33
CA SER A 408 4.72 -24.24 -19.94
C SER A 408 3.52 -25.06 -20.42
N SER A 409 2.34 -24.83 -19.85
CA SER A 409 1.10 -25.48 -20.27
C SER A 409 0.54 -24.92 -21.58
N ASP A 410 1.13 -23.83 -22.08
CA ASP A 410 0.91 -23.37 -23.44
C ASP A 410 1.84 -24.13 -24.39
N ASP A 411 1.31 -25.17 -25.05
CA ASP A 411 2.06 -25.96 -26.04
C ASP A 411 2.68 -25.06 -27.14
N ARG A 412 2.15 -23.85 -27.37
CA ARG A 412 2.70 -22.90 -28.36
C ARG A 412 3.98 -22.21 -27.88
N LEU A 413 4.18 -22.08 -26.57
CA LEU A 413 5.41 -21.57 -25.95
C LEU A 413 6.44 -22.70 -25.71
N ALA A 414 5.99 -23.95 -25.60
CA ALA A 414 6.85 -25.10 -25.33
C ALA A 414 7.60 -25.66 -26.58
N VAL A 415 7.09 -25.43 -27.80
CA VAL A 415 7.54 -26.10 -29.04
C VAL A 415 8.89 -25.58 -29.60
N ARG A 416 9.61 -24.69 -28.91
CA ARG A 416 10.96 -24.27 -29.33
C ARG A 416 11.99 -24.35 -28.19
N ARG A 417 12.34 -25.57 -27.80
CA ARG A 417 13.60 -25.87 -27.12
C ARG A 417 14.58 -26.51 -28.08
#